data_AF-A0AA38X6N2-F1
#
_entry.id   AF-A0AA38X6N2-F1
#
_cell.length_a   1.000
_cell.length_b   1.000
_cell.length_c   1.000
_cell.angle_alpha   90.00
_cell.angle_beta   90.00
_cell.angle_gamma   90.00
#
_symmetry.space_group_name_H-M   'P 1'
#
loop_
_entity.id
_entity.type
_entity.pdbx_description
1 polymer ?
#
loop_
_entity_poly.entity_id
_entity_poly.type
_entity_poly.pdbx_seq_one_letter_code
_entity_poly.pdbx_strand_id
1 'polypeptide(L)'
;MASGYVATILLLSGLLSRLAVALPTNGSDSLAGNICAWDADTFPVLYHEYGNDVCPPKWHLKDSGDCEDHVEGWFLDKQECSTYCEMKTTFYWGQEQPYVAVPPCKGTGSFSISESTHQGYVLKAKINVGAGKCAKIINGGITVGVGGKDGISQSWKKTVSLKENQCGYFTFIPIFRDSCGTYTDQYTYSGSTSPCIVVESIPNACTTTLVKFKRNDKIDQWRYIRGAVIFVYVDCDTLQPLKDGQDASWYHDGVPLPRGTPQMQGYEALWKEAMSKPLLAQSDDDIFGAVCRPDLGQLNATECLSVLNNIYSNAALPVFVPTKGAKAGTGVEISAVPPAHCHVYLSYDEDWDDDCKVSLMEVAAAAQKIFDSKCFDNDADTLNGNRIVRGKGNCASTVWFLREDTTPSGIAPPS
;
A
#
# COMPACT_ATOMS: atom_id res chain seq x y z
N MET A 1 -55.03 -53.14 -26.64
CA MET A 1 -54.67 -54.05 -25.52
C MET A 1 -53.16 -53.98 -25.40
N ALA A 2 -52.46 -53.58 -24.34
CA ALA A 2 -52.76 -53.20 -22.96
C ALA A 2 -51.82 -51.99 -22.64
N SER A 3 -52.29 -50.90 -22.02
CA SER A 3 -52.49 -50.65 -20.58
C SER A 3 -51.27 -50.99 -19.70
N GLY A 4 -50.70 -49.97 -19.06
CA GLY A 4 -49.62 -50.11 -18.07
C GLY A 4 -49.04 -48.77 -17.61
N TYR A 5 -49.79 -48.02 -16.80
CA TYR A 5 -49.31 -46.87 -16.03
C TYR A 5 -48.25 -47.30 -15.01
N VAL A 6 -47.13 -46.57 -14.90
CA VAL A 6 -46.45 -46.36 -13.61
C VAL A 6 -46.04 -44.90 -13.53
N ALA A 7 -46.67 -44.19 -12.60
CA ALA A 7 -46.37 -42.84 -12.18
C ALA A 7 -45.12 -42.84 -11.27
N THR A 8 -44.17 -41.95 -11.54
CA THR A 8 -43.08 -41.65 -10.60
C THR A 8 -42.94 -40.15 -10.43
N ILE A 9 -43.73 -39.66 -9.47
CA ILE A 9 -43.43 -38.65 -8.44
C ILE A 9 -42.38 -37.59 -8.81
N LEU A 10 -42.90 -36.41 -9.18
CA LEU A 10 -42.33 -35.08 -8.94
C LEU A 10 -42.13 -34.88 -7.42
N LEU A 11 -40.90 -34.68 -6.97
CA LEU A 11 -40.58 -34.00 -5.70
C LEU A 11 -39.08 -33.63 -5.66
N LEU A 12 -38.78 -32.48 -5.05
CA LEU A 12 -37.46 -31.84 -4.84
C LEU A 12 -36.97 -30.83 -5.91
N SER A 13 -37.83 -29.87 -6.22
CA SER A 13 -37.43 -28.46 -6.20
C SER A 13 -37.03 -28.07 -4.77
N GLY A 14 -35.73 -27.86 -4.51
CA GLY A 14 -35.30 -27.40 -3.18
C GLY A 14 -33.83 -27.59 -2.79
N LEU A 15 -32.86 -27.68 -3.71
CA LEU A 15 -31.47 -27.40 -3.36
C LEU A 15 -31.19 -25.92 -3.61
N LEU A 16 -31.66 -25.10 -2.66
CA LEU A 16 -30.98 -23.86 -2.32
C LEU A 16 -29.56 -24.23 -1.91
N SER A 17 -28.62 -23.99 -2.82
CA SER A 17 -27.19 -23.93 -2.57
C SER A 17 -26.90 -22.84 -1.55
N ARG A 18 -27.23 -23.08 -0.28
CA ARG A 18 -26.57 -22.42 0.83
C ARG A 18 -25.18 -23.03 0.91
N LEU A 19 -24.22 -22.37 0.26
CA LEU A 19 -22.84 -22.37 0.72
C LEU A 19 -22.88 -21.82 2.16
N ALA A 20 -23.19 -22.70 3.11
CA ALA A 20 -22.80 -22.50 4.48
C ALA A 20 -21.28 -22.51 4.45
N VAL A 21 -20.69 -21.31 4.56
CA VAL A 21 -19.31 -21.17 5.02
C VAL A 21 -19.25 -21.98 6.30
N ALA A 22 -18.53 -23.11 6.26
CA ALA A 22 -18.26 -23.89 7.45
C ALA A 22 -17.43 -22.99 8.37
N LEU A 23 -18.08 -22.36 9.33
CA LEU A 23 -17.40 -21.75 10.45
C LEU A 23 -16.77 -22.91 11.25
N PRO A 24 -15.46 -22.87 11.53
CA PRO A 24 -14.81 -23.93 12.27
C PRO A 24 -15.47 -24.06 13.66
N THR A 25 -15.97 -25.26 13.95
CA THR A 25 -16.51 -25.61 15.26
C THR A 25 -15.37 -25.69 16.26
N ASN A 26 -15.53 -24.98 17.37
CA ASN A 26 -14.64 -24.94 18.53
C ASN A 26 -14.10 -26.33 18.92
N GLY A 27 -12.88 -26.63 18.45
CA GLY A 27 -11.99 -27.61 19.05
C GLY A 27 -11.06 -26.86 19.98
N SER A 28 -11.28 -27.00 21.28
CA SER A 28 -10.39 -26.54 22.33
C SER A 28 -9.14 -27.42 22.33
N ASP A 29 -8.12 -27.05 21.55
CA ASP A 29 -6.72 -27.38 21.78
C ASP A 29 -5.87 -26.40 20.96
N SER A 30 -4.84 -25.84 21.58
CA SER A 30 -4.14 -24.61 21.23
C SER A 30 -3.60 -24.50 19.78
N LEU A 31 -4.38 -23.88 18.89
CA LEU A 31 -3.85 -23.01 17.84
C LEU A 31 -3.73 -21.61 18.45
N ALA A 32 -2.70 -21.39 19.27
CA ALA A 32 -2.49 -20.17 20.04
C ALA A 32 -1.93 -19.04 19.15
N GLY A 33 -2.69 -18.63 18.15
CA GLY A 33 -2.43 -17.38 17.41
C GLY A 33 -3.03 -16.19 18.15
N ASN A 34 -2.23 -15.13 18.31
CA ASN A 34 -2.66 -13.84 18.78
C ASN A 34 -3.27 -13.07 17.60
N ILE A 35 -4.60 -12.96 17.57
CA ILE A 35 -5.36 -12.25 16.52
C ILE A 35 -4.98 -10.77 16.39
N CYS A 36 -4.54 -10.15 17.48
CA CYS A 36 -4.11 -8.75 17.55
C CYS A 36 -2.73 -8.57 16.94
N ALA A 37 -1.92 -9.62 17.02
CA ALA A 37 -0.63 -9.72 16.34
C ALA A 37 -0.77 -10.22 14.90
N TRP A 38 -1.92 -10.82 14.61
CA TRP A 38 -2.19 -11.54 13.38
C TRP A 38 -1.07 -12.54 13.06
N ASP A 39 -0.67 -13.29 14.09
CA ASP A 39 0.28 -14.39 14.00
C ASP A 39 -0.44 -15.76 13.89
N ALA A 40 0.31 -16.77 13.44
CA ALA A 40 -0.10 -18.18 13.39
C ALA A 40 -1.51 -18.49 12.79
N ASP A 41 -1.68 -18.26 11.49
CA ASP A 41 -2.88 -18.62 10.68
C ASP A 41 -4.24 -18.12 11.21
N THR A 42 -4.27 -17.26 12.24
CA THR A 42 -5.50 -16.62 12.72
C THR A 42 -5.81 -15.40 11.86
N PHE A 43 -7.00 -15.36 11.27
CA PHE A 43 -7.45 -14.21 10.47
C PHE A 43 -8.50 -13.41 11.27
N PRO A 44 -8.29 -12.11 11.52
CA PRO A 44 -9.29 -11.30 12.16
C PRO A 44 -10.52 -11.17 11.27
N VAL A 45 -11.68 -11.21 11.90
CA VAL A 45 -12.93 -10.77 11.30
C VAL A 45 -12.80 -9.27 11.09
N LEU A 46 -12.78 -8.84 9.84
CA LEU A 46 -12.72 -7.42 9.51
C LEU A 46 -13.99 -6.72 10.00
N TYR A 47 -13.85 -5.46 10.39
CA TYR A 47 -14.89 -4.60 10.97
C TYR A 47 -15.46 -5.12 12.31
N HIS A 48 -14.74 -6.02 12.98
CA HIS A 48 -15.05 -6.46 14.33
C HIS A 48 -14.16 -5.74 15.35
N GLU A 49 -14.76 -5.29 16.45
CA GLU A 49 -14.06 -4.67 17.58
C GLU A 49 -13.59 -5.75 18.55
N TYR A 50 -12.27 -5.89 18.70
CA TYR A 50 -11.64 -6.79 19.66
C TYR A 50 -11.30 -6.01 20.93
N GLY A 51 -11.86 -6.43 22.06
CA GLY A 51 -11.60 -5.83 23.37
C GLY A 51 -10.38 -6.42 24.07
N ASN A 52 -10.16 -5.99 25.32
CA ASN A 52 -9.03 -6.38 26.17
C ASN A 52 -8.97 -7.89 26.52
N ASP A 53 -10.09 -8.60 26.41
CA ASP A 53 -10.16 -10.04 26.59
C ASP A 53 -9.44 -10.81 25.47
N VAL A 54 -9.41 -10.22 24.26
CA VAL A 54 -8.78 -10.79 23.08
C VAL A 54 -7.43 -10.11 22.79
N CYS A 55 -7.40 -8.79 22.91
CA CYS A 55 -6.23 -7.93 22.71
C CYS A 55 -5.82 -7.29 24.05
N PRO A 56 -5.19 -8.06 24.97
CA PRO A 56 -4.85 -7.55 26.28
C PRO A 56 -3.88 -6.38 26.14
N PRO A 57 -4.15 -5.22 26.77
CA PRO A 57 -3.31 -4.06 26.63
C PRO A 57 -1.99 -4.24 27.37
N LYS A 58 -0.95 -3.49 26.95
CA LYS A 58 0.29 -3.41 27.73
C LYS A 58 0.08 -2.69 29.06
N TRP A 59 -0.72 -1.63 29.02
CA TRP A 59 -1.02 -0.77 30.15
C TRP A 59 -2.51 -0.76 30.44
N HIS A 60 -2.87 -0.81 31.71
CA HIS A 60 -4.25 -0.92 32.17
C HIS A 60 -4.84 0.43 32.55
N LEU A 61 -6.13 0.58 32.28
CA LEU A 61 -6.90 1.74 32.73
C LEU A 61 -7.19 1.61 34.23
N LYS A 62 -6.88 2.65 35.01
CA LYS A 62 -7.23 2.76 36.42
C LYS A 62 -8.70 3.13 36.58
N ASP A 63 -9.26 2.92 37.78
CA ASP A 63 -10.62 3.35 38.13
C ASP A 63 -10.82 4.88 38.00
N SER A 64 -9.73 5.66 38.03
CA SER A 64 -9.76 7.11 37.80
C SER A 64 -10.05 7.49 36.35
N GLY A 65 -9.97 6.54 35.41
CA GLY A 65 -10.04 6.79 33.97
C GLY A 65 -8.70 7.19 33.36
N ASP A 66 -7.63 7.20 34.14
CA ASP A 66 -6.26 7.40 33.65
C ASP A 66 -5.59 6.07 33.37
N CYS A 67 -4.61 6.08 32.49
CA CYS A 67 -3.71 4.95 32.34
C CYS A 67 -2.80 4.75 33.54
N GLU A 68 -2.44 3.49 33.80
CA GLU A 68 -1.41 3.19 34.78
C GLU A 68 -0.09 3.87 34.40
N ASP A 69 0.68 4.20 35.42
CA ASP A 69 1.88 4.99 35.27
C ASP A 69 2.99 4.05 34.79
N HIS A 70 3.70 4.45 33.72
CA HIS A 70 4.87 3.73 33.25
C HIS A 70 6.06 4.67 33.21
N VAL A 71 7.10 4.31 33.96
CA VAL A 71 8.34 5.09 34.02
C VAL A 71 9.40 4.33 33.24
N GLU A 72 9.54 4.67 31.96
CA GLU A 72 10.55 4.10 31.09
C GLU A 72 11.82 4.98 31.09
N GLY A 73 12.94 4.45 31.58
CA GLY A 73 14.27 5.09 31.56
C GLY A 73 14.74 5.70 32.88
N TRP A 74 15.85 5.19 33.43
CA TRP A 74 16.58 5.81 34.56
C TRP A 74 17.53 6.93 34.09
N PHE A 75 17.85 7.00 32.81
CA PHE A 75 18.90 7.89 32.32
C PHE A 75 18.44 9.34 32.26
N LEU A 76 18.94 10.10 33.24
CA LEU A 76 19.21 11.55 33.25
C LEU A 76 18.75 12.26 31.97
N ASP A 77 17.49 12.74 31.98
CA ASP A 77 17.13 14.14 31.69
C ASP A 77 15.66 14.33 31.29
N LYS A 78 14.89 13.26 30.99
CA LYS A 78 13.41 13.31 30.83
C LYS A 78 12.78 11.95 31.16
N GLN A 79 12.06 11.84 32.28
CA GLN A 79 11.13 10.73 32.47
C GLN A 79 9.87 11.03 31.63
N GLU A 80 9.65 10.23 30.58
CA GLU A 80 8.39 10.23 29.86
C GLU A 80 7.42 9.36 30.67
N CYS A 81 6.50 9.99 31.40
CA CYS A 81 5.46 9.28 32.17
C CYS A 81 4.17 9.05 31.40
N SER A 82 3.98 9.74 30.27
CA SER A 82 2.74 9.62 29.51
C SER A 82 2.54 8.18 29.05
N THR A 83 1.32 7.66 29.18
CA THR A 83 0.99 6.27 28.87
C THR A 83 -0.21 6.15 27.95
N TYR A 84 -0.35 4.99 27.32
CA TYR A 84 -1.49 4.67 26.48
C TYR A 84 -2.00 3.27 26.79
N CYS A 85 -3.27 3.18 27.14
CA CYS A 85 -3.97 1.92 27.40
C CYS A 85 -4.83 1.61 26.20
N GLU A 86 -4.37 0.66 25.40
CA GLU A 86 -5.21 0.08 24.37
C GLU A 86 -6.50 -0.48 25.01
N MET A 87 -7.64 -0.22 24.39
CA MET A 87 -8.94 -0.72 24.87
C MET A 87 -9.64 -1.55 23.81
N LYS A 88 -9.37 -1.22 22.55
CA LYS A 88 -9.96 -1.89 21.41
C LYS A 88 -9.06 -1.86 20.19
N THR A 89 -9.13 -2.95 19.44
CA THR A 89 -8.46 -3.10 18.15
C THR A 89 -9.51 -3.44 17.08
N THR A 90 -9.42 -2.85 15.90
CA THR A 90 -10.30 -3.17 14.76
C THR A 90 -9.48 -3.28 13.49
N PHE A 91 -9.77 -4.31 12.69
CA PHE A 91 -9.13 -4.52 11.40
C PHE A 91 -10.11 -4.22 10.28
N TYR A 92 -9.69 -3.56 9.20
CA TYR A 92 -10.61 -3.20 8.11
C TYR A 92 -9.85 -2.96 6.80
N TRP A 93 -10.57 -2.99 5.68
CA TRP A 93 -9.97 -2.71 4.38
C TRP A 93 -9.61 -1.22 4.26
N GLY A 94 -8.41 -0.96 3.73
CA GLY A 94 -7.99 0.36 3.31
C GLY A 94 -8.41 0.67 1.87
N GLN A 95 -8.06 1.87 1.42
CA GLN A 95 -8.29 2.28 0.04
C GLN A 95 -7.44 1.45 -0.92
N GLU A 96 -8.00 1.11 -2.07
CA GLU A 96 -7.31 0.38 -3.13
C GLU A 96 -6.13 1.20 -3.69
N GLN A 97 -5.06 0.51 -4.09
CA GLN A 97 -3.94 1.07 -4.83
C GLN A 97 -3.73 0.24 -6.10
N PRO A 98 -4.13 0.75 -7.28
CA PRO A 98 -3.96 0.00 -8.51
C PRO A 98 -2.49 -0.21 -8.88
N TYR A 99 -2.19 -1.39 -9.43
CA TYR A 99 -0.83 -1.73 -9.86
C TYR A 99 -0.44 -0.95 -11.11
N VAL A 100 0.43 0.05 -10.96
CA VAL A 100 0.87 0.87 -12.11
C VAL A 100 1.72 0.09 -13.10
N ALA A 101 2.51 -0.88 -12.63
CA ALA A 101 3.42 -1.67 -13.46
C ALA A 101 2.72 -2.76 -14.28
N VAL A 102 1.42 -3.01 -14.04
CA VAL A 102 0.63 -4.03 -14.74
C VAL A 102 -0.29 -3.34 -15.73
N PRO A 103 -0.23 -3.68 -17.03
CA PRO A 103 -1.17 -3.14 -18.01
C PRO A 103 -2.63 -3.45 -17.62
N PRO A 104 -3.57 -2.53 -17.87
CA PRO A 104 -4.98 -2.84 -17.76
C PRO A 104 -5.35 -3.93 -18.79
N CYS A 105 -6.36 -4.70 -18.44
CA CYS A 105 -6.82 -5.84 -19.24
C CYS A 105 -8.02 -5.40 -20.09
N LYS A 106 -8.04 -5.81 -21.37
CA LYS A 106 -9.12 -5.48 -22.31
C LYS A 106 -9.38 -6.64 -23.27
N GLY A 107 -10.66 -6.98 -23.43
CA GLY A 107 -11.14 -7.95 -24.40
C GLY A 107 -10.90 -9.41 -23.98
N THR A 108 -11.15 -10.32 -24.91
CA THR A 108 -11.09 -11.76 -24.64
C THR A 108 -9.66 -12.21 -24.37
N GLY A 109 -9.41 -12.82 -23.22
CA GLY A 109 -8.08 -13.31 -22.89
C GLY A 109 -7.92 -13.74 -21.44
N SER A 110 -6.74 -14.27 -21.13
CA SER A 110 -6.33 -14.61 -19.77
C SER A 110 -5.24 -13.63 -19.35
N PHE A 111 -5.51 -12.88 -18.29
CA PHE A 111 -4.61 -11.85 -17.78
C PHE A 111 -4.15 -12.22 -16.39
N SER A 112 -2.87 -11.98 -16.08
CA SER A 112 -2.32 -12.35 -14.78
C SER A 112 -1.36 -11.32 -14.23
N ILE A 113 -1.33 -11.22 -12.92
CA ILE A 113 -0.28 -10.55 -12.15
C ILE A 113 0.64 -11.60 -11.52
N SER A 114 1.96 -11.32 -11.52
CA SER A 114 2.96 -12.22 -10.95
C SER A 114 3.16 -11.99 -9.45
N GLU A 115 3.77 -12.96 -8.78
CA GLU A 115 4.19 -12.83 -7.37
C GLU A 115 5.32 -11.81 -7.17
N SER A 116 6.06 -11.51 -8.24
CA SER A 116 7.19 -10.59 -8.25
C SER A 116 6.83 -9.14 -8.56
N THR A 117 5.57 -8.88 -8.90
CA THR A 117 5.10 -7.51 -9.16
C THR A 117 4.71 -6.89 -7.83
N HIS A 118 5.14 -5.68 -7.50
CA HIS A 118 4.78 -5.09 -6.22
C HIS A 118 4.13 -3.72 -6.37
N GLN A 119 3.41 -3.31 -5.33
CA GLN A 119 2.77 -2.01 -5.24
C GLN A 119 3.04 -1.44 -3.87
N GLY A 120 3.77 -0.33 -3.83
CA GLY A 120 3.96 0.44 -2.61
C GLY A 120 2.65 1.08 -2.14
N TYR A 121 2.54 1.26 -0.83
CA TYR A 121 1.40 1.92 -0.19
C TYR A 121 1.88 2.85 0.92
N VAL A 122 1.28 4.04 1.02
CA VAL A 122 1.47 4.98 2.14
C VAL A 122 0.14 5.27 2.80
N LEU A 123 0.07 4.97 4.09
CA LEU A 123 -0.97 5.37 5.00
C LEU A 123 -0.66 6.77 5.55
N LYS A 124 -1.53 7.73 5.23
CA LYS A 124 -1.57 9.04 5.92
C LYS A 124 -2.23 8.85 7.29
N ALA A 125 -1.47 8.27 8.22
CA ALA A 125 -1.97 7.92 9.55
C ALA A 125 -2.55 9.15 10.25
N LYS A 126 -3.77 9.03 10.73
CA LYS A 126 -4.43 10.04 11.57
C LYS A 126 -4.28 9.61 13.02
N ILE A 127 -3.68 10.48 13.81
CA ILE A 127 -3.75 10.39 15.27
C ILE A 127 -4.70 11.49 15.67
N ASN A 128 -5.78 11.15 16.36
CA ASN A 128 -6.82 12.11 16.77
C ASN A 128 -6.46 12.89 18.05
N VAL A 129 -5.23 12.72 18.55
CA VAL A 129 -4.62 13.50 19.63
C VAL A 129 -3.38 14.22 19.10
N GLY A 130 -3.11 15.44 19.58
CA GLY A 130 -2.13 16.38 19.01
C GLY A 130 -0.79 15.77 18.55
N ALA A 131 -0.27 16.23 17.40
CA ALA A 131 0.86 15.60 16.72
C ALA A 131 2.20 15.75 17.49
N GLY A 132 3.03 14.69 17.45
CA GLY A 132 4.41 14.69 17.95
C GLY A 132 4.66 13.72 19.09
N LYS A 133 4.50 14.18 20.34
CA LYS A 133 4.78 13.39 21.55
C LYS A 133 3.79 12.24 21.75
N CYS A 134 2.50 12.49 21.52
CA CYS A 134 1.44 11.51 21.69
C CYS A 134 1.63 10.28 20.79
N ALA A 135 2.20 10.46 19.59
CA ALA A 135 2.41 9.37 18.66
C ALA A 135 3.37 8.30 19.19
N LYS A 136 4.49 8.71 19.82
CA LYS A 136 5.47 7.77 20.38
C LYS A 136 4.85 6.97 21.52
N ILE A 137 4.12 7.64 22.40
CA ILE A 137 3.46 7.05 23.57
C ILE A 137 2.36 6.06 23.16
N ILE A 138 1.46 6.48 22.27
CA ILE A 138 0.42 5.60 21.72
C ILE A 138 1.07 4.38 21.08
N ASN A 139 2.12 4.58 20.29
CA ASN A 139 2.80 3.48 19.62
C ASN A 139 3.47 2.51 20.62
N GLY A 140 4.02 3.02 21.73
CA GLY A 140 4.60 2.20 22.79
C GLY A 140 3.56 1.36 23.53
N GLY A 141 2.37 1.93 23.77
CA GLY A 141 1.27 1.29 24.50
C GLY A 141 0.47 0.25 23.71
N ILE A 142 0.58 0.21 22.38
CA ILE A 142 -0.08 -0.82 21.56
C ILE A 142 0.54 -2.19 21.80
N THR A 143 -0.28 -3.20 22.05
CA THR A 143 0.14 -4.54 22.48
C THR A 143 1.11 -5.20 21.53
N VAL A 144 0.91 -5.06 20.22
CA VAL A 144 1.77 -5.71 19.21
C VAL A 144 2.73 -4.72 18.56
N GLY A 145 2.97 -3.57 19.21
CA GLY A 145 3.74 -2.48 18.62
C GLY A 145 3.08 -1.94 17.35
N VAL A 146 3.80 -1.05 16.65
CA VAL A 146 3.21 -0.28 15.55
C VAL A 146 3.68 -0.72 14.18
N GLY A 147 2.69 -0.95 13.32
CA GLY A 147 2.86 -1.10 11.89
C GLY A 147 3.45 0.17 11.26
N GLY A 148 4.11 0.02 10.12
CA GLY A 148 4.63 1.18 9.38
C GLY A 148 3.50 2.07 8.90
N LYS A 149 3.81 3.33 8.59
CA LYS A 149 2.89 4.21 7.84
C LYS A 149 2.96 3.94 6.34
N ASP A 150 3.74 2.96 5.95
CA ASP A 150 4.04 2.60 4.58
C ASP A 150 4.52 1.16 4.52
N GLY A 151 4.42 0.60 3.33
CA GLY A 151 4.80 -0.77 3.06
C GLY A 151 4.61 -1.12 1.60
N ILE A 152 4.77 -2.41 1.32
CA ILE A 152 4.69 -2.95 -0.03
C ILE A 152 3.75 -4.14 -0.07
N SER A 153 2.90 -4.20 -1.09
CA SER A 153 1.94 -5.29 -1.25
C SER A 153 2.66 -6.63 -1.33
N GLN A 154 2.09 -7.66 -0.72
CA GLN A 154 2.37 -9.02 -1.15
C GLN A 154 1.63 -9.29 -2.45
N SER A 155 2.33 -9.66 -3.50
CA SER A 155 1.67 -10.13 -4.70
C SER A 155 1.67 -11.64 -4.75
N TRP A 156 0.53 -12.16 -5.18
CA TRP A 156 0.27 -13.57 -5.38
C TRP A 156 -0.09 -13.73 -6.84
N LYS A 157 0.21 -14.88 -7.44
CA LYS A 157 -0.21 -15.14 -8.81
C LYS A 157 -1.74 -15.16 -8.87
N LYS A 158 -2.34 -14.18 -9.54
CA LYS A 158 -3.78 -14.13 -9.80
C LYS A 158 -4.02 -14.03 -11.30
N THR A 159 -4.91 -14.88 -11.80
CA THR A 159 -5.28 -14.93 -13.21
C THR A 159 -6.79 -14.69 -13.34
N VAL A 160 -7.18 -13.84 -14.28
CA VAL A 160 -8.58 -13.54 -14.61
C VAL A 160 -8.79 -13.76 -16.10
N SER A 161 -9.89 -14.43 -16.44
CA SER A 161 -10.31 -14.60 -17.83
C SER A 161 -11.41 -13.59 -18.15
N LEU A 162 -11.18 -12.77 -19.17
CA LEU A 162 -12.12 -11.79 -19.66
C LEU A 162 -12.80 -12.28 -20.94
N LYS A 163 -14.05 -11.88 -21.11
CA LYS A 163 -14.83 -12.03 -22.34
C LYS A 163 -14.66 -10.79 -23.22
N GLU A 164 -15.23 -10.89 -24.41
CA GLU A 164 -15.34 -9.75 -25.32
C GLU A 164 -16.01 -8.56 -24.63
N ASN A 165 -15.48 -7.36 -24.85
CA ASN A 165 -15.94 -6.10 -24.25
C ASN A 165 -15.87 -6.02 -22.72
N GLN A 166 -15.09 -6.89 -22.07
CA GLN A 166 -14.75 -6.71 -20.66
C GLN A 166 -13.39 -6.02 -20.50
N CYS A 167 -13.33 -5.10 -19.56
CA CYS A 167 -12.10 -4.42 -19.18
C CYS A 167 -11.92 -4.44 -17.66
N GLY A 168 -10.69 -4.26 -17.21
CA GLY A 168 -10.40 -4.13 -15.79
C GLY A 168 -8.93 -3.97 -15.48
N TYR A 169 -8.62 -3.85 -14.20
CA TYR A 169 -7.24 -3.69 -13.73
C TYR A 169 -7.03 -4.47 -12.43
N PHE A 170 -5.77 -4.83 -12.17
CA PHE A 170 -5.38 -5.38 -10.87
C PHE A 170 -5.10 -4.26 -9.87
N THR A 171 -5.51 -4.47 -8.63
CA THR A 171 -5.33 -3.52 -7.54
C THR A 171 -5.04 -4.24 -6.23
N PHE A 172 -4.32 -3.58 -5.35
CA PHE A 172 -4.06 -4.06 -3.99
C PHE A 172 -4.93 -3.30 -3.00
N ILE A 173 -5.66 -4.03 -2.15
CA ILE A 173 -6.42 -3.46 -1.04
C ILE A 173 -5.71 -3.84 0.26
N PRO A 174 -5.04 -2.89 0.94
CA PRO A 174 -4.38 -3.17 2.21
C PRO A 174 -5.39 -3.41 3.32
N ILE A 175 -4.94 -4.04 4.40
CA ILE A 175 -5.71 -4.13 5.65
C ILE A 175 -5.06 -3.22 6.69
N PHE A 176 -5.89 -2.37 7.27
CA PHE A 176 -5.52 -1.47 8.35
C PHE A 176 -5.89 -2.06 9.69
N ARG A 177 -5.17 -1.61 10.71
CA ARG A 177 -5.47 -1.85 12.11
C ARG A 177 -5.62 -0.52 12.81
N ASP A 178 -6.81 -0.25 13.31
CA ASP A 178 -7.09 0.80 14.28
C ASP A 178 -6.91 0.25 15.68
N SER A 179 -6.12 0.96 16.48
CA SER A 179 -6.03 0.76 17.92
C SER A 179 -6.56 2.02 18.59
N CYS A 180 -7.54 1.88 19.47
CA CYS A 180 -8.11 2.97 20.24
C CYS A 180 -8.09 2.66 21.74
N GLY A 181 -7.94 3.71 22.53
CA GLY A 181 -7.77 3.59 23.97
C GLY A 181 -7.73 4.93 24.67
N THR A 182 -7.21 4.95 25.89
CA THR A 182 -6.97 6.19 26.62
C THR A 182 -5.51 6.57 26.52
N TYR A 183 -5.24 7.81 26.12
CA TYR A 183 -3.92 8.42 26.25
C TYR A 183 -3.92 9.27 27.51
N THR A 184 -2.96 9.08 28.40
CA THR A 184 -2.79 9.90 29.59
C THR A 184 -1.46 10.64 29.49
N ASP A 185 -1.51 11.96 29.40
CA ASP A 185 -0.33 12.82 29.46
C ASP A 185 0.09 13.01 30.91
N GLN A 186 1.37 12.73 31.19
CA GLN A 186 1.91 12.82 32.54
C GLN A 186 3.32 13.42 32.50
N TYR A 187 3.70 14.11 33.57
CA TYR A 187 5.09 14.58 33.76
C TYR A 187 5.62 14.19 35.14
N THR A 188 6.94 14.10 35.26
CA THR A 188 7.62 14.13 36.55
C THR A 188 8.36 15.44 36.76
N TYR A 189 8.57 15.79 38.03
CA TYR A 189 9.52 16.84 38.37
C TYR A 189 10.94 16.32 38.15
N SER A 190 11.76 17.09 37.41
CA SER A 190 13.15 16.76 37.17
C SER A 190 13.89 16.49 38.50
N GLY A 191 14.49 15.31 38.62
CA GLY A 191 15.31 14.92 39.76
C GLY A 191 14.57 14.37 40.98
N SER A 192 13.26 14.08 40.90
CA SER A 192 12.55 13.40 41.99
C SER A 192 12.05 12.00 41.61
N THR A 193 11.98 11.10 42.59
CA THR A 193 11.27 9.82 42.52
C THR A 193 9.76 9.99 42.73
N SER A 194 9.23 11.20 42.53
CA SER A 194 7.82 11.49 42.75
C SER A 194 6.94 10.72 41.76
N PRO A 195 5.71 10.34 42.16
CA PRO A 195 4.76 9.74 41.23
C PRO A 195 4.50 10.68 40.06
N CYS A 196 4.24 10.09 38.89
CA CYS A 196 3.85 10.83 37.70
C CYS A 196 2.60 11.68 37.99
N ILE A 197 2.61 12.94 37.55
CA ILE A 197 1.48 13.85 37.73
C ILE A 197 0.70 13.87 36.42
N VAL A 198 -0.55 13.45 36.47
CA VAL A 198 -1.48 13.50 35.34
C VAL A 198 -1.77 14.96 34.98
N VAL A 199 -1.53 15.30 33.72
CA VAL A 199 -1.90 16.60 33.13
C VAL A 199 -3.31 16.50 32.57
N GLU A 200 -3.50 15.51 31.69
CA GLU A 200 -4.75 15.26 31.00
C GLU A 200 -4.86 13.81 30.59
N SER A 201 -6.10 13.32 30.51
CA SER A 201 -6.42 12.03 29.91
C SER A 201 -7.36 12.27 28.73
N ILE A 202 -6.97 11.78 27.56
CA ILE A 202 -7.73 11.85 26.33
C ILE A 202 -8.31 10.46 26.05
N PRO A 203 -9.60 10.24 26.31
CA PRO A 203 -10.24 8.98 25.99
C PRO A 203 -10.42 8.85 24.47
N ASN A 204 -10.53 7.61 23.99
CA ASN A 204 -10.69 7.28 22.58
C ASN A 204 -9.60 7.91 21.68
N ALA A 205 -8.38 7.97 22.20
CA ALA A 205 -7.19 8.25 21.41
C ALA A 205 -6.94 7.05 20.49
N CYS A 206 -6.94 7.29 19.18
CA CYS A 206 -6.87 6.27 18.15
C CYS A 206 -5.67 6.50 17.24
N THR A 207 -5.10 5.40 16.74
CA THR A 207 -4.11 5.41 15.67
C THR A 207 -4.40 4.31 14.67
N THR A 208 -4.24 4.64 13.39
CA THR A 208 -4.33 3.69 12.28
C THR A 208 -2.95 3.26 11.85
N THR A 209 -2.76 1.97 11.63
CA THR A 209 -1.49 1.38 11.21
C THR A 209 -1.70 0.39 10.08
N LEU A 210 -0.70 0.21 9.21
CA LEU A 210 -0.71 -0.89 8.25
C LEU A 210 -0.42 -2.20 8.97
N VAL A 211 -1.15 -3.26 8.64
CA VAL A 211 -0.83 -4.59 9.16
C VAL A 211 0.36 -5.13 8.39
N LYS A 212 1.51 -5.22 9.06
CA LYS A 212 2.70 -5.86 8.52
C LYS A 212 2.62 -7.37 8.68
N PHE A 213 3.32 -8.10 7.82
CA PHE A 213 3.62 -9.50 8.07
C PHE A 213 5.08 -9.79 7.70
N LYS A 214 5.70 -10.72 8.43
CA LYS A 214 7.02 -11.23 8.06
C LYS A 214 6.83 -12.35 7.06
N ARG A 215 7.51 -12.25 5.93
CA ARG A 215 7.53 -13.29 4.92
C ARG A 215 8.77 -14.17 5.17
N ASN A 216 8.65 -15.47 4.92
CA ASN A 216 9.76 -16.43 5.10
C ASN A 216 10.80 -16.37 3.97
N ASP A 217 10.73 -15.35 3.10
CA ASP A 217 11.58 -15.18 1.92
C ASP A 217 12.92 -14.49 2.22
N LYS A 218 13.22 -14.24 3.50
CA LYS A 218 14.46 -13.60 3.99
C LYS A 218 14.66 -12.15 3.53
N ILE A 219 13.64 -11.51 2.98
CA ILE A 219 13.69 -10.07 2.65
C ILE A 219 13.23 -9.30 3.89
N ASP A 220 14.05 -9.29 4.93
CA ASP A 220 13.70 -8.70 6.24
C ASP A 220 13.45 -7.18 6.16
N GLN A 221 13.96 -6.52 5.11
CA GLN A 221 13.86 -5.07 4.94
C GLN A 221 12.57 -4.63 4.25
N TRP A 222 11.92 -5.53 3.49
CA TRP A 222 10.64 -5.21 2.88
C TRP A 222 9.54 -5.24 3.92
N ARG A 223 8.91 -4.08 4.09
CA ARG A 223 7.77 -3.91 4.99
C ARG A 223 6.51 -4.40 4.30
N TYR A 224 6.43 -5.71 4.08
CA TYR A 224 5.27 -6.31 3.47
C TYR A 224 4.02 -6.07 4.31
N ILE A 225 2.95 -5.68 3.64
CA ILE A 225 1.66 -5.39 4.27
C ILE A 225 0.60 -6.39 3.83
N ARG A 226 -0.26 -6.77 4.77
CA ARG A 226 -1.40 -7.65 4.51
C ARG A 226 -2.45 -6.92 3.70
N GLY A 227 -3.11 -7.67 2.84
CA GLY A 227 -4.15 -7.16 1.96
C GLY A 227 -4.61 -8.22 0.97
N ALA A 228 -5.42 -7.79 0.00
CA ALA A 228 -5.90 -8.63 -1.09
C ALA A 228 -5.50 -8.03 -2.44
N VAL A 229 -5.02 -8.89 -3.34
CA VAL A 229 -4.91 -8.56 -4.76
C VAL A 229 -6.23 -8.93 -5.42
N ILE A 230 -6.94 -7.92 -5.92
CA ILE A 230 -8.21 -8.13 -6.61
C ILE A 230 -8.15 -7.63 -8.04
N PHE A 231 -9.16 -8.00 -8.81
CA PHE A 231 -9.37 -7.50 -10.15
C PHE A 231 -10.65 -6.68 -10.15
N VAL A 232 -10.56 -5.43 -10.60
CA VAL A 232 -11.69 -4.51 -10.67
C VAL A 232 -12.15 -4.42 -12.11
N TYR A 233 -13.39 -4.82 -12.37
CA TYR A 233 -14.01 -4.68 -13.68
C TYR A 233 -14.41 -3.23 -13.92
N VAL A 234 -14.14 -2.72 -15.12
CA VAL A 234 -14.50 -1.37 -15.53
C VAL A 234 -15.22 -1.39 -16.88
N ASP A 235 -16.01 -0.34 -17.10
CA ASP A 235 -16.50 0.01 -18.42
C ASP A 235 -15.32 0.39 -19.32
N CYS A 236 -15.22 -0.25 -20.49
CA CYS A 236 -14.06 -0.14 -21.38
C CYS A 236 -13.84 1.26 -21.95
N ASP A 237 -14.90 2.07 -22.05
CA ASP A 237 -14.85 3.38 -22.67
C ASP A 237 -14.58 4.48 -21.63
N THR A 238 -15.25 4.39 -20.48
CA THR A 238 -15.22 5.41 -19.43
C THR A 238 -14.24 5.10 -18.31
N LEU A 239 -13.74 3.86 -18.23
CA LEU A 239 -12.90 3.33 -17.14
C LEU A 239 -13.54 3.44 -15.75
N GLN A 240 -14.86 3.63 -15.70
CA GLN A 240 -15.63 3.62 -14.46
C GLN A 240 -15.83 2.18 -13.99
N PRO A 241 -15.71 1.88 -12.68
CA PRO A 241 -15.99 0.56 -12.14
C PRO A 241 -17.40 0.12 -12.46
N LEU A 242 -17.54 -1.15 -12.85
CA LEU A 242 -18.85 -1.77 -12.97
C LEU A 242 -19.46 -1.93 -11.57
N LYS A 243 -20.78 -1.75 -11.47
CA LYS A 243 -21.51 -1.92 -10.21
C LYS A 243 -21.51 -3.35 -9.71
N ASP A 244 -21.53 -4.30 -10.65
CA ASP A 244 -21.66 -5.73 -10.34
C ASP A 244 -20.41 -6.50 -10.77
N GLY A 245 -20.18 -7.65 -10.14
CA GLY A 245 -19.10 -8.59 -10.51
C GLY A 245 -17.75 -8.28 -9.87
N GLN A 246 -17.67 -7.34 -8.93
CA GLN A 246 -16.45 -7.06 -8.19
C GLN A 246 -16.22 -8.09 -7.07
N ASP A 247 -14.98 -8.13 -6.59
CA ASP A 247 -14.66 -8.84 -5.37
C ASP A 247 -15.41 -8.23 -4.17
N ALA A 248 -15.84 -9.06 -3.21
CA ALA A 248 -16.58 -8.61 -2.03
C ALA A 248 -15.82 -7.53 -1.24
N SER A 249 -14.49 -7.64 -1.18
CA SER A 249 -13.62 -6.66 -0.50
C SER A 249 -13.71 -5.25 -1.12
N TRP A 250 -14.00 -5.13 -2.42
CA TRP A 250 -14.08 -3.85 -3.11
C TRP A 250 -15.32 -3.03 -2.74
N TYR A 251 -16.40 -3.69 -2.35
CA TYR A 251 -17.68 -3.04 -2.04
C TYR A 251 -17.71 -2.34 -0.67
N HIS A 252 -16.64 -2.46 0.13
CA HIS A 252 -16.58 -1.79 1.42
C HIS A 252 -16.33 -0.28 1.28
N ASP A 253 -16.92 0.49 2.18
CA ASP A 253 -16.78 1.95 2.20
C ASP A 253 -15.31 2.37 2.31
N GLY A 254 -14.91 3.32 1.48
CA GLY A 254 -13.54 3.85 1.44
C GLY A 254 -12.54 2.99 0.67
N VAL A 255 -12.91 1.77 0.23
CA VAL A 255 -12.04 0.91 -0.58
C VAL A 255 -11.86 1.46 -2.00
N PRO A 256 -12.91 1.76 -2.77
CA PRO A 256 -12.73 2.27 -4.12
C PRO A 256 -11.98 3.61 -4.14
N LEU A 257 -11.04 3.77 -5.09
CA LEU A 257 -10.32 5.02 -5.25
C LEU A 257 -11.28 6.13 -5.72
N PRO A 258 -11.36 7.29 -5.02
CA PRO A 258 -12.29 8.35 -5.34
C PRO A 258 -12.09 8.91 -6.76
N ARG A 259 -13.19 8.92 -7.52
CA ARG A 259 -13.23 9.42 -8.89
C ARG A 259 -13.10 10.94 -8.93
N GLY A 260 -12.54 11.46 -10.02
CA GLY A 260 -12.31 12.90 -10.20
C GLY A 260 -11.15 13.48 -9.39
N THR A 261 -10.42 12.66 -8.63
CA THR A 261 -9.17 13.10 -8.00
C THR A 261 -8.01 13.14 -9.01
N PRO A 262 -7.01 14.03 -8.83
CA PRO A 262 -5.82 14.04 -9.68
C PRO A 262 -5.10 12.68 -9.72
N GLN A 263 -5.07 11.96 -8.60
CA GLN A 263 -4.54 10.61 -8.51
C GLN A 263 -5.25 9.65 -9.46
N MET A 264 -6.59 9.58 -9.39
CA MET A 264 -7.38 8.72 -10.27
C MET A 264 -7.24 9.13 -11.75
N GLN A 265 -7.18 10.43 -12.04
CA GLN A 265 -6.96 10.92 -13.41
C GLN A 265 -5.61 10.47 -13.98
N GLY A 266 -4.55 10.40 -13.15
CA GLY A 266 -3.27 9.84 -13.53
C GLY A 266 -3.37 8.36 -13.93
N TYR A 267 -4.09 7.56 -13.13
CA TYR A 267 -4.36 6.16 -13.46
C TYR A 267 -5.17 6.00 -14.74
N GLU A 268 -6.25 6.77 -14.91
CA GLU A 268 -7.06 6.73 -16.12
C GLU A 268 -6.26 7.15 -17.37
N ALA A 269 -5.36 8.14 -17.25
CA ALA A 269 -4.48 8.53 -18.35
C ALA A 269 -3.52 7.40 -18.74
N LEU A 270 -2.86 6.77 -17.76
CA LEU A 270 -2.02 5.59 -17.98
C LEU A 270 -2.81 4.47 -18.67
N TRP A 271 -4.00 4.15 -18.17
CA TRP A 271 -4.79 3.03 -18.69
C TRP A 271 -5.35 3.28 -20.08
N LYS A 272 -5.80 4.50 -20.39
CA LYS A 272 -6.23 4.86 -21.75
C LYS A 272 -5.13 4.64 -22.76
N GLU A 273 -3.91 5.09 -22.43
CA GLU A 273 -2.75 4.91 -23.28
C GLU A 273 -2.43 3.42 -23.44
N ALA A 274 -2.36 2.67 -22.34
CA ALA A 274 -2.03 1.23 -22.33
C ALA A 274 -3.08 0.35 -23.04
N MET A 275 -4.36 0.72 -22.99
CA MET A 275 -5.43 0.02 -23.72
C MET A 275 -5.43 0.34 -25.21
N SER A 276 -4.78 1.43 -25.63
CA SER A 276 -4.64 1.80 -27.05
C SER A 276 -3.42 1.16 -27.69
N LYS A 277 -2.32 1.02 -26.93
CA LYS A 277 -1.06 0.45 -27.39
C LYS A 277 -0.22 -0.09 -26.23
N PRO A 278 0.63 -1.11 -26.45
CA PRO A 278 1.58 -1.56 -25.45
C PRO A 278 2.53 -0.43 -25.00
N LEU A 279 2.75 -0.29 -23.69
CA LEU A 279 3.66 0.71 -23.13
C LEU A 279 4.99 0.09 -22.71
N LEU A 280 6.10 0.74 -23.06
CA LEU A 280 7.44 0.31 -22.63
C LEU A 280 7.59 0.38 -21.11
N ALA A 281 6.97 1.39 -20.49
CA ALA A 281 6.91 1.57 -19.05
C ALA A 281 6.33 0.36 -18.29
N GLN A 282 5.45 -0.43 -18.92
CA GLN A 282 4.79 -1.59 -18.31
C GLN A 282 5.23 -2.94 -18.92
N SER A 283 6.06 -2.93 -19.95
CA SER A 283 6.48 -4.14 -20.67
C SER A 283 7.27 -5.11 -19.78
N ASP A 284 7.09 -6.41 -19.96
CA ASP A 284 7.96 -7.42 -19.34
C ASP A 284 9.09 -7.86 -20.27
N ASP A 285 9.22 -7.23 -21.45
CA ASP A 285 10.29 -7.53 -22.39
C ASP A 285 11.65 -7.07 -21.86
N ASP A 286 12.58 -8.01 -21.71
CA ASP A 286 13.96 -7.79 -21.24
C ASP A 286 14.72 -6.76 -22.10
N ILE A 287 14.35 -6.57 -23.37
CA ILE A 287 14.96 -5.56 -24.26
C ILE A 287 14.74 -4.15 -23.72
N PHE A 288 13.60 -3.92 -23.07
CA PHE A 288 13.25 -2.64 -22.42
C PHE A 288 13.29 -2.77 -20.89
N GLY A 289 13.95 -3.83 -20.40
CA GLY A 289 14.09 -4.11 -18.98
C GLY A 289 14.86 -3.02 -18.25
N ALA A 290 14.76 -3.03 -16.93
CA ALA A 290 15.53 -2.11 -16.10
C ALA A 290 17.04 -2.35 -16.30
N VAL A 291 17.79 -1.26 -16.45
CA VAL A 291 19.26 -1.30 -16.54
C VAL A 291 19.83 -0.91 -15.18
N CYS A 292 20.51 -1.84 -14.53
CA CYS A 292 21.10 -1.60 -13.22
C CYS A 292 22.34 -0.73 -13.35
N ARG A 293 22.50 0.23 -12.44
CA ARG A 293 23.53 1.28 -12.51
C ARG A 293 24.33 1.35 -11.22
N PRO A 294 25.13 0.31 -10.91
CA PRO A 294 25.96 0.30 -9.69
C PRO A 294 27.00 1.43 -9.67
N ASP A 295 27.31 2.01 -10.84
CA ASP A 295 28.18 3.16 -11.00
C ASP A 295 27.62 4.47 -10.41
N LEU A 296 26.31 4.57 -10.20
CA LEU A 296 25.66 5.76 -9.64
C LEU A 296 25.53 5.72 -8.12
N GLY A 297 26.18 4.75 -7.47
CA GLY A 297 26.05 4.49 -6.04
C GLY A 297 24.79 3.69 -5.71
N GLN A 298 24.78 3.13 -4.50
CA GLN A 298 23.66 2.37 -3.97
C GLN A 298 22.69 3.33 -3.27
N LEU A 299 21.41 3.29 -3.67
CA LEU A 299 20.33 4.02 -2.99
C LEU A 299 19.65 3.09 -2.00
N ASN A 300 19.20 3.60 -0.86
CA ASN A 300 18.36 2.83 0.03
C ASN A 300 16.99 2.58 -0.63
N ALA A 301 16.63 1.30 -0.82
CA ALA A 301 15.40 0.96 -1.54
C ALA A 301 14.14 1.36 -0.77
N THR A 302 14.19 1.32 0.57
CA THR A 302 13.09 1.78 1.43
C THR A 302 12.81 3.28 1.25
N GLU A 303 13.85 4.11 1.11
CA GLU A 303 13.72 5.53 0.79
C GLU A 303 13.13 5.75 -0.61
N CYS A 304 13.65 5.04 -1.61
CA CYS A 304 13.11 5.11 -2.99
C CYS A 304 11.64 4.71 -3.06
N LEU A 305 11.22 3.72 -2.25
CA LEU A 305 9.82 3.27 -2.20
C LEU A 305 8.93 4.36 -1.61
N SER A 306 9.43 5.08 -0.61
CA SER A 306 8.73 6.22 0.00
C SER A 306 8.52 7.35 -1.03
N VAL A 307 9.53 7.61 -1.87
CA VAL A 307 9.48 8.62 -2.95
C VAL A 307 8.50 8.21 -4.05
N LEU A 308 8.46 6.93 -4.40
CA LEU A 308 7.51 6.38 -5.35
C LEU A 308 6.06 6.43 -4.81
N ASN A 309 5.88 6.11 -3.53
CA ASN A 309 4.59 6.23 -2.86
C ASN A 309 4.06 7.67 -2.76
N ASN A 310 4.96 8.66 -2.74
CA ASN A 310 4.55 10.06 -2.86
C ASN A 310 3.91 10.32 -4.23
N ILE A 311 4.42 9.73 -5.32
CA ILE A 311 3.79 9.85 -6.65
C ILE A 311 2.38 9.23 -6.63
N TYR A 312 2.24 8.08 -5.99
CA TYR A 312 0.95 7.37 -5.89
C TYR A 312 -0.10 8.13 -5.09
N SER A 313 0.28 8.81 -4.01
CA SER A 313 -0.67 9.27 -2.99
C SER A 313 -0.77 10.81 -2.87
N ASN A 314 0.06 11.55 -3.59
CA ASN A 314 0.09 13.00 -3.52
C ASN A 314 -0.83 13.65 -4.55
N ALA A 315 -2.03 13.99 -4.11
CA ALA A 315 -3.03 14.67 -4.92
C ALA A 315 -2.62 16.09 -5.38
N ALA A 316 -1.55 16.67 -4.83
CA ALA A 316 -1.05 17.97 -5.27
C ALA A 316 -0.13 17.87 -6.51
N LEU A 317 0.33 16.67 -6.86
CA LEU A 317 1.13 16.48 -8.06
C LEU A 317 0.26 16.66 -9.32
N PRO A 318 0.83 17.24 -10.39
CA PRO A 318 0.13 17.32 -11.66
C PRO A 318 -0.12 15.93 -12.23
N VAL A 319 -1.14 15.79 -13.07
CA VAL A 319 -1.45 14.52 -13.74
C VAL A 319 -0.35 14.13 -14.74
N PHE A 320 0.24 15.14 -15.41
CA PHE A 320 1.23 14.98 -16.47
C PHE A 320 2.57 15.60 -16.11
N VAL A 321 3.63 15.04 -16.69
CA VAL A 321 4.98 15.61 -16.65
C VAL A 321 4.97 16.98 -17.35
N PRO A 322 5.62 18.02 -16.79
CA PRO A 322 5.73 19.32 -17.44
C PRO A 322 6.52 19.25 -18.76
N THR A 323 5.97 19.82 -19.84
CA THR A 323 6.65 19.91 -21.15
C THR A 323 7.54 21.15 -21.28
N LYS A 324 7.30 22.17 -20.46
CA LYS A 324 8.02 23.45 -20.54
C LYS A 324 9.50 23.24 -20.25
N GLY A 325 10.34 23.43 -21.27
CA GLY A 325 11.79 23.24 -21.16
C GLY A 325 12.27 21.79 -21.32
N ALA A 326 11.39 20.88 -21.75
CA ALA A 326 11.73 19.49 -22.02
C ALA A 326 12.53 19.38 -23.33
N LYS A 327 13.85 19.40 -23.19
CA LYS A 327 14.83 19.33 -24.28
C LYS A 327 15.62 18.04 -24.16
N ALA A 328 16.00 17.47 -25.31
CA ALA A 328 16.84 16.28 -25.34
C ALA A 328 18.09 16.46 -24.48
N GLY A 329 18.33 15.55 -23.55
CA GLY A 329 19.46 15.61 -22.62
C GLY A 329 19.25 16.52 -21.41
N THR A 330 18.04 17.04 -21.17
CA THR A 330 17.64 17.62 -19.88
C THR A 330 16.73 16.66 -19.11
N GLY A 331 16.22 17.07 -17.95
CA GLY A 331 15.28 16.27 -17.20
C GLY A 331 14.61 17.05 -16.07
N VAL A 332 13.73 16.36 -15.35
CA VAL A 332 12.92 16.94 -14.28
C VAL A 332 12.86 15.98 -13.10
N GLU A 333 12.94 16.53 -11.90
CA GLU A 333 12.63 15.78 -10.68
C GLU A 333 11.11 15.61 -10.57
N ILE A 334 10.66 14.36 -10.51
CA ILE A 334 9.24 14.02 -10.39
C ILE A 334 8.82 13.99 -8.94
N SER A 335 9.66 13.44 -8.07
CA SER A 335 9.37 13.28 -6.65
C SER A 335 10.66 13.14 -5.85
N ALA A 336 10.66 13.77 -4.67
CA ALA A 336 11.61 13.60 -3.59
C ALA A 336 10.83 13.74 -2.27
N VAL A 337 11.30 13.08 -1.21
CA VAL A 337 10.66 13.15 0.12
C VAL A 337 11.75 13.42 1.15
N PRO A 338 11.94 14.66 1.64
CA PRO A 338 12.97 14.92 2.64
C PRO A 338 12.82 14.05 3.90
N PRO A 339 13.91 13.57 4.50
CA PRO A 339 15.32 13.75 4.15
C PRO A 339 15.87 12.68 3.18
N ALA A 340 15.01 12.00 2.41
CA ALA A 340 15.41 10.88 1.56
C ALA A 340 16.53 11.27 0.61
N HIS A 341 17.50 10.37 0.49
CA HIS A 341 18.59 10.45 -0.46
C HIS A 341 18.23 9.82 -1.81
N CYS A 342 16.95 9.53 -2.03
CA CYS A 342 16.47 8.96 -3.28
C CYS A 342 15.47 9.89 -3.95
N HIS A 343 15.62 10.04 -5.27
CA HIS A 343 14.81 10.90 -6.12
C HIS A 343 14.32 10.07 -7.30
N VAL A 344 13.07 10.30 -7.71
CA VAL A 344 12.57 9.82 -9.00
C VAL A 344 12.78 10.94 -10.00
N TYR A 345 13.69 10.72 -10.94
CA TYR A 345 14.07 11.69 -11.96
C TYR A 345 13.69 11.18 -13.35
N LEU A 346 13.17 12.06 -14.21
CA LEU A 346 12.86 11.74 -15.59
C LEU A 346 13.80 12.50 -16.51
N SER A 347 14.57 11.80 -17.34
CA SER A 347 15.33 12.40 -18.44
C SER A 347 14.48 12.46 -19.71
N TYR A 348 14.65 13.54 -20.47
CA TYR A 348 14.10 13.67 -21.81
C TYR A 348 15.13 13.18 -22.82
N ASP A 349 14.77 12.13 -23.56
CA ASP A 349 15.66 11.53 -24.56
C ASP A 349 15.45 12.14 -25.96
N GLU A 350 14.44 13.02 -26.09
CA GLU A 350 14.19 13.88 -27.24
C GLU A 350 13.53 15.20 -26.81
N ASP A 351 13.46 16.17 -27.72
CA ASP A 351 12.71 17.40 -27.51
C ASP A 351 11.21 17.09 -27.46
N TRP A 352 10.54 17.52 -26.39
CA TRP A 352 9.09 17.39 -26.29
C TRP A 352 8.40 18.68 -26.75
N ASP A 353 7.25 18.52 -27.39
CA ASP A 353 6.33 19.60 -27.71
C ASP A 353 5.19 19.66 -26.67
N ASP A 354 4.23 20.56 -26.90
CA ASP A 354 3.07 20.71 -26.01
C ASP A 354 2.07 19.55 -26.13
N ASP A 355 2.15 18.73 -27.18
CA ASP A 355 1.30 17.56 -27.40
C ASP A 355 1.83 16.33 -26.64
N CYS A 356 3.07 16.37 -26.13
CA CYS A 356 3.62 15.31 -25.31
C CYS A 356 2.93 15.18 -23.94
N LYS A 357 2.02 14.21 -23.84
CA LYS A 357 1.30 13.86 -22.60
C LYS A 357 1.81 12.56 -22.00
N VAL A 358 2.82 12.65 -21.13
CA VAL A 358 3.29 11.53 -20.29
C VAL A 358 2.72 11.69 -18.89
N SER A 359 1.93 10.72 -18.42
CA SER A 359 1.36 10.80 -17.07
C SER A 359 2.40 10.47 -16.01
N LEU A 360 2.27 11.05 -14.80
CA LEU A 360 3.16 10.67 -13.69
C LEU A 360 3.01 9.20 -13.30
N MET A 361 1.84 8.59 -13.51
CA MET A 361 1.62 7.16 -13.26
C MET A 361 2.35 6.27 -14.28
N GLU A 362 2.57 6.74 -15.51
CA GLU A 362 3.40 6.05 -16.49
C GLU A 362 4.88 6.08 -16.10
N VAL A 363 5.36 7.22 -15.60
CA VAL A 363 6.72 7.32 -15.03
C VAL A 363 6.85 6.41 -13.80
N ALA A 364 5.84 6.40 -12.93
CA ALA A 364 5.81 5.54 -11.75
C ALA A 364 5.74 4.05 -12.09
N ALA A 365 5.07 3.67 -13.19
CA ALA A 365 5.04 2.31 -13.71
C ALA A 365 6.45 1.85 -14.10
N ALA A 366 7.18 2.66 -14.87
CA ALA A 366 8.56 2.37 -15.22
C ALA A 366 9.48 2.33 -13.99
N ALA A 367 9.30 3.23 -13.03
CA ALA A 367 10.07 3.23 -11.79
C ALA A 367 9.80 1.97 -10.94
N GLN A 368 8.54 1.56 -10.80
CA GLN A 368 8.16 0.32 -10.11
C GLN A 368 8.77 -0.92 -10.79
N LYS A 369 8.88 -0.92 -12.13
CA LYS A 369 9.56 -2.01 -12.84
C LYS A 369 11.08 -2.07 -12.57
N ILE A 370 11.72 -1.01 -12.10
CA ILE A 370 13.11 -1.08 -11.61
C ILE A 370 13.14 -1.82 -10.27
N PHE A 371 12.19 -1.51 -9.37
CA PHE A 371 12.00 -2.22 -8.10
C PHE A 371 11.74 -3.71 -8.27
N ASP A 372 10.89 -4.07 -9.23
CA ASP A 372 10.51 -5.48 -9.50
C ASP A 372 11.58 -6.25 -10.32
N SER A 373 12.73 -5.63 -10.58
CA SER A 373 13.82 -6.20 -11.38
C SER A 373 15.00 -6.67 -10.52
N LYS A 374 15.99 -7.28 -11.18
CA LYS A 374 17.28 -7.64 -10.58
C LYS A 374 18.14 -6.46 -10.10
N CYS A 375 17.71 -5.23 -10.37
CA CYS A 375 18.41 -4.03 -9.92
C CYS A 375 18.17 -3.69 -8.45
N PHE A 376 17.21 -4.38 -7.84
CA PHE A 376 17.03 -4.39 -6.40
C PHE A 376 17.86 -5.51 -5.78
N ASP A 377 18.75 -5.15 -4.85
CA ASP A 377 19.52 -6.09 -4.04
C ASP A 377 18.87 -6.22 -2.67
N ASN A 378 18.21 -7.36 -2.45
CA ASN A 378 17.49 -7.68 -1.22
C ASN A 378 18.41 -7.70 0.01
N ASP A 379 19.64 -8.21 -0.14
CA ASP A 379 20.54 -8.44 0.99
C ASP A 379 21.12 -7.11 1.47
N ALA A 380 21.37 -6.18 0.55
CA ALA A 380 21.90 -4.86 0.84
C ALA A 380 20.81 -3.78 1.09
N ASP A 381 19.54 -4.05 0.75
CA ASP A 381 18.46 -3.05 0.64
C ASP A 381 18.86 -1.87 -0.26
N THR A 382 19.44 -2.21 -1.40
CA THR A 382 19.92 -1.21 -2.35
C THR A 382 19.20 -1.27 -3.67
N LEU A 383 18.99 -0.09 -4.27
CA LEU A 383 18.39 0.08 -5.57
C LEU A 383 19.29 0.98 -6.42
N ASN A 384 19.52 0.61 -7.67
CA ASN A 384 20.06 1.53 -8.65
C ASN A 384 19.61 1.12 -10.04
N GLY A 385 19.20 2.09 -10.84
CA GLY A 385 18.89 1.78 -12.22
C GLY A 385 18.02 2.81 -12.89
N ASN A 386 17.79 2.53 -14.15
CA ASN A 386 16.91 3.32 -14.99
C ASN A 386 16.04 2.41 -15.84
N ARG A 387 14.99 3.00 -16.40
CA ARG A 387 14.10 2.32 -17.31
C ARG A 387 13.45 3.28 -18.29
N ILE A 388 13.34 2.85 -19.55
CA ILE A 388 12.66 3.62 -20.59
C ILE A 388 11.17 3.72 -20.25
N VAL A 389 10.65 4.94 -20.29
CA VAL A 389 9.21 5.23 -20.17
C VAL A 389 8.57 5.16 -21.55
N ARG A 390 9.13 5.89 -22.52
CA ARG A 390 8.71 5.89 -23.93
C ARG A 390 9.90 5.90 -24.89
N GLY A 391 9.69 5.35 -26.09
CA GLY A 391 10.68 5.31 -27.16
C GLY A 391 10.67 6.57 -28.04
N LYS A 392 11.66 6.65 -28.94
CA LYS A 392 11.86 7.76 -29.90
C LYS A 392 10.63 8.05 -30.76
N GLY A 393 10.32 9.33 -30.94
CA GLY A 393 9.17 9.83 -31.71
C GLY A 393 7.83 9.77 -30.96
N ASN A 394 7.86 9.51 -29.66
CA ASN A 394 6.68 9.40 -28.81
C ASN A 394 6.99 9.94 -27.40
N CYS A 395 7.61 11.11 -27.31
CA CYS A 395 8.02 11.73 -26.04
C CYS A 395 9.05 10.87 -25.31
N ALA A 396 10.09 10.48 -26.03
CA ALA A 396 11.15 9.61 -25.55
C ALA A 396 11.70 10.10 -24.22
N SER A 397 11.76 9.18 -23.26
CA SER A 397 12.17 9.49 -21.90
C SER A 397 12.54 8.24 -21.12
N THR A 398 13.38 8.45 -20.12
CA THR A 398 13.90 7.42 -19.23
C THR A 398 13.76 7.88 -17.78
N VAL A 399 13.23 7.02 -16.92
CA VAL A 399 13.14 7.26 -15.48
C VAL A 399 14.35 6.69 -14.77
N TRP A 400 14.79 7.37 -13.73
CA TRP A 400 15.98 7.07 -12.95
C TRP A 400 15.65 7.15 -11.46
N PHE A 401 16.27 6.27 -10.68
CA PHE A 401 16.47 6.52 -9.26
C PHE A 401 17.86 7.13 -9.06
N LEU A 402 17.95 8.30 -8.42
CA LEU A 402 19.18 9.06 -8.23
C LEU A 402 19.31 9.59 -6.80
N ARG A 403 20.53 9.93 -6.40
CA ARG A 403 20.80 10.71 -5.18
C ARG A 403 20.65 12.20 -5.46
N GLU A 404 20.38 12.98 -4.42
CA GLU A 404 20.28 14.46 -4.48
C GLU A 404 21.52 15.11 -5.13
N ASP A 405 22.71 14.56 -4.87
CA ASP A 405 23.99 15.05 -5.38
C ASP A 405 24.40 14.44 -6.73
N THR A 406 23.61 13.49 -7.25
CA THR A 406 23.94 12.75 -8.46
C THR A 406 23.08 13.25 -9.60
N THR A 407 23.68 14.05 -10.48
CA THR A 407 23.13 14.23 -11.82
C THR A 407 23.52 13.02 -12.67
N PRO A 408 22.67 12.53 -13.57
CA PRO A 408 23.09 11.51 -14.51
C PRO A 408 24.28 12.07 -15.29
N SER A 409 25.47 11.52 -15.10
CA SER A 409 26.67 11.98 -15.78
C SER A 409 26.46 11.89 -17.30
N GLY A 410 26.25 13.05 -17.94
CA GLY A 410 25.85 13.16 -19.36
C GLY A 410 24.56 13.95 -19.62
N ILE A 411 23.82 14.32 -18.58
CA ILE A 411 22.60 15.15 -18.64
C ILE A 411 22.88 16.35 -17.73
N ALA A 412 23.43 17.42 -18.30
CA ALA A 412 23.76 18.61 -17.51
C ALA A 412 22.46 19.16 -16.88
N PRO A 413 22.45 19.46 -15.57
CA PRO A 413 21.30 20.10 -14.94
C PRO A 413 21.07 21.46 -15.61
N PRO A 414 19.82 21.88 -15.83
CA PRO A 414 19.56 23.21 -16.37
C PRO A 414 20.11 24.24 -15.38
N SER A 415 20.99 25.10 -15.87
CA SER A 415 21.39 26.35 -15.21
C SER A 415 20.21 27.31 -15.07
#